data_AF-A0A8I1NLX1-F1
#
_entry.id   AF-A0A8I1NLX1-F1
#
_cell.length_a   1.000
_cell.length_b   1.000
_cell.length_c   1.000
_cell.angle_alpha   90.00
_cell.angle_beta   90.00
_cell.angle_gamma   90.00
#
_symmetry.space_group_name_H-M   'P 1'
#
loop_
_entity.id
_entity.type
_entity.pdbx_description
1 polymer ?
#
loop_
_entity_poly.entity_id
_entity_poly.type
_entity_poly.pdbx_seq_one_letter_code
_entity_poly.pdbx_strand_id
1 'polypeptide(L)'
;MIRRWLPHPLLSALLALIWLIFNQSVSPGTVLLGIVLGIVLGRMLDLLDPPKARLRNYPLLLRLFVRVVLDIVRSNLAVARIVLFNKRPLHSGFVAIPLELTDHYGLAVLSCIITSTPGTIWVSYDSDANILLIHVLDLVDEAGWIDSIKQRYERPLLEVFQ
;
A
#
# COMPACT_ATOMS: atom_id res chain seq x y z
N MET A 1 -20.51 -3.20 -25.89
CA MET A 1 -20.68 -4.67 -25.78
C MET A 1 -19.54 -5.38 -25.06
N ILE A 2 -18.26 -5.03 -25.29
CA ILE A 2 -17.10 -5.68 -24.63
C ILE A 2 -17.16 -5.64 -23.09
N ARG A 3 -17.59 -4.52 -22.49
CA ARG A 3 -17.77 -4.39 -21.02
C ARG A 3 -18.76 -5.37 -20.38
N ARG A 4 -19.64 -5.98 -21.16
CA ARG A 4 -20.61 -6.98 -20.67
C ARG A 4 -19.99 -8.38 -20.56
N TRP A 5 -18.86 -8.61 -21.25
CA TRP A 5 -18.15 -9.88 -21.27
C TRP A 5 -16.74 -9.82 -20.66
N LEU A 6 -16.04 -8.69 -20.72
CA LEU A 6 -14.83 -8.43 -19.95
C LEU A 6 -15.05 -7.13 -19.15
N PRO A 7 -15.43 -7.21 -17.87
CA PRO A 7 -15.61 -6.04 -17.02
C PRO A 7 -14.28 -5.27 -16.86
N HIS A 8 -13.17 -6.00 -16.76
CA HIS A 8 -11.82 -5.48 -16.54
C HIS A 8 -10.83 -5.95 -17.60
N PRO A 9 -10.89 -5.42 -18.84
CA PRO A 9 -10.09 -5.93 -19.96
C PRO A 9 -8.59 -5.75 -19.77
N LEU A 10 -8.17 -4.64 -19.15
CA LEU A 10 -6.76 -4.39 -18.83
C LEU A 10 -6.23 -5.37 -17.78
N LEU A 11 -7.03 -5.69 -16.76
CA LEU A 11 -6.65 -6.64 -15.73
C LEU A 11 -6.53 -8.06 -16.31
N SER A 12 -7.51 -8.50 -17.11
CA SER A 12 -7.45 -9.80 -17.78
C SER A 12 -6.23 -9.93 -18.68
N ALA A 13 -5.88 -8.87 -19.43
CA ALA A 13 -4.68 -8.84 -20.25
C ALA A 13 -3.39 -8.87 -19.40
N LEU A 14 -3.35 -8.12 -18.30
CA LEU A 14 -2.22 -8.12 -17.36
C LEU A 14 -2.03 -9.50 -16.72
N LEU A 15 -3.10 -10.15 -16.28
CA LEU A 15 -3.06 -11.49 -15.70
C LEU A 15 -2.58 -12.54 -16.72
N ALA A 16 -3.05 -12.45 -17.97
CA ALA A 16 -2.56 -13.30 -19.05
C ALA A 16 -1.07 -13.05 -19.32
N LEU A 17 -0.61 -11.79 -19.29
CA LEU A 17 0.80 -11.45 -19.46
C LEU A 17 1.66 -12.00 -18.32
N ILE A 18 1.23 -11.84 -17.07
CA ILE A 18 1.91 -12.39 -15.89
C ILE A 18 2.01 -13.92 -16.01
N TRP A 19 0.94 -14.59 -16.44
CA TRP A 19 0.94 -16.03 -16.69
C TRP A 19 2.01 -16.45 -17.71
N LEU A 20 2.16 -15.72 -18.81
CA LEU A 20 3.18 -16.00 -19.82
C LEU A 20 4.60 -15.77 -19.29
N ILE A 21 4.81 -14.70 -18.52
CA ILE A 21 6.09 -14.40 -17.88
C ILE A 21 6.48 -15.53 -16.91
N PHE A 22 5.53 -15.99 -16.09
CA PHE A 22 5.78 -17.08 -15.13
C PHE A 22 6.07 -18.42 -15.81
N ASN A 23 5.38 -18.74 -16.89
CA ASN A 23 5.61 -19.98 -17.64
C ASN A 23 6.82 -19.91 -18.58
N GLN A 24 7.39 -18.71 -18.82
CA GLN A 24 8.51 -18.47 -19.73
C GLN A 24 8.30 -19.08 -21.13
N SER A 25 7.05 -19.16 -21.60
CA SER A 25 6.69 -19.84 -22.85
C SER A 25 5.54 -19.16 -23.56
N VAL A 26 5.72 -18.91 -24.85
CA VAL A 26 4.71 -18.34 -25.76
C VAL A 26 4.09 -19.39 -26.68
N SER A 27 4.11 -20.66 -26.27
CA SER A 27 3.43 -21.72 -27.00
C SER A 27 1.92 -21.41 -27.17
N PRO A 28 1.27 -21.85 -28.26
CA PRO A 28 -0.16 -21.60 -28.45
C PRO A 28 -1.03 -22.07 -27.27
N GLY A 29 -0.66 -23.19 -26.63
CA GLY A 29 -1.37 -23.71 -25.46
C GLY A 29 -1.23 -22.83 -24.22
N THR A 30 -0.03 -22.32 -23.93
CA THR A 30 0.20 -21.43 -22.78
C THR A 30 -0.48 -20.08 -22.95
N VAL A 31 -0.50 -19.54 -24.18
CA VAL A 31 -1.24 -18.32 -24.52
C VAL A 31 -2.74 -18.52 -24.35
N LEU A 32 -3.30 -19.61 -24.87
CA LEU A 32 -4.73 -19.91 -24.73
C LEU A 32 -5.14 -20.03 -23.26
N LEU A 33 -4.38 -20.80 -22.46
CA LEU A 33 -4.63 -20.94 -21.04
C LEU A 33 -4.51 -19.60 -20.30
N GLY A 34 -3.51 -18.78 -20.62
CA GLY A 34 -3.35 -17.45 -20.01
C GLY A 34 -4.53 -16.52 -20.28
N ILE A 35 -5.06 -16.53 -21.51
CA ILE A 35 -6.26 -15.74 -21.86
C ILE A 35 -7.47 -16.24 -21.08
N VAL A 36 -7.71 -17.54 -21.05
CA VAL A 36 -8.85 -18.15 -20.32
C VAL A 36 -8.75 -17.78 -18.83
N LEU A 37 -7.59 -17.98 -18.21
CA LEU A 37 -7.35 -17.62 -16.82
C LEU A 37 -7.56 -16.12 -16.57
N GLY A 38 -7.00 -15.26 -17.42
CA GLY A 38 -7.15 -13.81 -17.30
C GLY A 38 -8.62 -13.36 -17.37
N ILE A 39 -9.43 -13.97 -18.24
CA ILE A 39 -10.87 -13.67 -18.34
C ILE A 39 -11.63 -14.20 -17.12
N VAL A 40 -11.36 -15.44 -16.69
CA VAL A 40 -12.01 -16.05 -15.52
C VAL A 40 -11.72 -15.24 -14.26
N LEU A 41 -10.45 -14.97 -13.98
CA LEU A 41 -10.03 -14.19 -12.81
C LEU A 41 -10.55 -12.75 -12.87
N GLY A 42 -10.53 -12.12 -14.06
CA GLY A 42 -11.10 -10.79 -14.25
C GLY A 42 -12.59 -10.73 -13.98
N ARG A 43 -13.34 -11.81 -14.24
CA ARG A 43 -14.75 -11.93 -13.87
C ARG A 43 -14.98 -12.28 -12.41
N MET A 44 -14.11 -13.09 -11.81
CA MET A 44 -14.20 -13.37 -10.38
C MET A 44 -14.03 -12.10 -9.55
N LEU A 45 -13.29 -11.11 -10.04
CA LEU A 45 -13.16 -9.82 -9.37
C LEU A 45 -14.50 -9.06 -9.27
N ASP A 46 -15.41 -9.20 -10.23
CA ASP A 46 -16.75 -8.60 -10.14
C ASP A 46 -17.55 -9.17 -8.96
N LEU A 47 -17.29 -10.43 -8.57
CA LEU A 47 -17.95 -11.06 -7.43
C LEU A 47 -17.51 -10.43 -6.09
N LEU A 48 -16.34 -9.78 -6.07
CA LEU A 48 -15.82 -9.10 -4.88
C LEU A 48 -16.37 -7.68 -4.73
N ASP A 49 -17.07 -7.15 -5.74
CA ASP A 49 -17.57 -5.77 -5.84
C ASP A 49 -16.60 -4.73 -5.24
N PRO A 50 -15.35 -4.67 -5.73
CA PRO A 50 -14.35 -3.81 -5.13
C PRO A 50 -14.80 -2.35 -5.23
N PRO A 51 -14.57 -1.54 -4.18
CA PRO A 51 -14.89 -0.12 -4.24
C PRO A 51 -14.19 0.52 -5.44
N LYS A 52 -14.82 1.51 -6.07
CA LYS A 52 -14.21 2.15 -7.24
C LYS A 52 -13.07 3.07 -6.78
N ALA A 53 -11.84 2.72 -7.15
CA ALA A 53 -10.70 3.62 -6.94
C ALA A 53 -10.90 4.94 -7.70
N ARG A 54 -10.86 6.06 -6.98
CA ARG A 54 -10.94 7.41 -7.56
C ARG A 54 -9.62 8.14 -7.33
N LEU A 55 -8.70 7.99 -8.28
CA LEU A 55 -7.44 8.73 -8.26
C LEU A 55 -7.65 10.11 -8.86
N ARG A 56 -7.47 11.15 -8.06
CA ARG A 56 -7.57 12.56 -8.49
C ARG A 56 -6.24 13.12 -8.97
N ASN A 57 -5.11 12.66 -8.41
CA ASN A 57 -3.80 13.28 -8.64
C ASN A 57 -2.67 12.26 -8.88
N TYR A 58 -2.56 11.77 -10.13
CA TYR A 58 -1.51 10.84 -10.55
C TYR A 58 -0.06 11.33 -10.34
N PRO A 59 0.32 12.58 -10.69
CA PRO A 59 1.70 13.02 -10.51
C PRO A 59 2.08 13.14 -9.03
N LEU A 60 1.14 13.50 -8.16
CA LEU A 60 1.38 13.51 -6.72
C LEU A 60 1.60 12.10 -6.17
N LEU A 61 0.82 11.11 -6.64
CA LEU A 61 1.01 9.71 -6.26
C LEU A 61 2.42 9.22 -6.64
N LEU A 62 2.92 9.55 -7.83
CA LEU A 62 4.27 9.18 -8.24
C LEU A 62 5.35 9.86 -7.36
N ARG A 63 5.15 11.14 -7.03
CA ARG A 63 6.06 11.87 -6.13
C ARG A 63 6.06 11.27 -4.71
N LEU A 64 4.89 10.88 -4.21
CA LEU A 64 4.74 10.20 -2.94
C LEU A 64 5.46 8.84 -2.97
N PHE A 65 5.28 8.06 -4.04
CA PHE A 65 5.95 6.77 -4.22
C PHE A 65 7.47 6.90 -4.12
N VAL A 66 8.08 7.82 -4.86
CA VAL A 66 9.54 8.05 -4.81
C VAL A 66 10.00 8.45 -3.41
N ARG A 67 9.25 9.33 -2.73
CA ARG A 67 9.55 9.72 -1.34
C ARG A 67 9.51 8.52 -0.39
N VAL A 68 8.45 7.72 -0.46
CA VAL A 68 8.27 6.53 0.38
C VAL A 68 9.41 5.53 0.17
N VAL A 69 9.80 5.25 -1.08
CA VAL A 69 10.93 4.36 -1.36
C VAL A 69 12.22 4.85 -0.69
N LEU A 70 12.51 6.16 -0.78
CA LEU A 70 13.67 6.74 -0.11
C LEU A 70 13.58 6.65 1.42
N ASP A 71 12.40 6.87 1.97
CA ASP A 71 12.16 6.80 3.41
C ASP A 71 12.27 5.37 3.95
N ILE A 72 11.79 4.37 3.19
CA ILE A 72 11.98 2.94 3.48
C ILE A 72 13.48 2.61 3.53
N VAL A 73 14.26 3.03 2.52
CA VAL A 73 15.70 2.76 2.50
C VAL A 73 16.41 3.42 3.69
N ARG A 74 16.13 4.71 3.95
CA ARG A 74 16.73 5.44 5.08
C ARG A 74 16.38 4.82 6.42
N SER A 75 15.13 4.43 6.60
CA SER A 75 14.69 3.86 7.88
C SER A 75 15.22 2.43 8.07
N ASN A 76 15.37 1.62 7.01
CA ASN A 76 16.09 0.33 7.10
C ASN A 76 17.54 0.51 7.53
N LEU A 77 18.24 1.51 6.98
CA LEU A 77 19.61 1.83 7.41
C LEU A 77 19.66 2.30 8.87
N ALA A 78 18.67 3.09 9.32
CA ALA A 78 18.58 3.53 10.71
C ALA A 78 18.38 2.36 11.67
N VAL A 79 17.45 1.44 11.37
CA VAL A 79 17.23 0.23 12.18
C VAL A 79 18.45 -0.69 12.15
N ALA A 80 19.09 -0.89 11.00
CA ALA A 80 20.33 -1.66 10.93
C ALA A 80 21.42 -1.05 11.83
N ARG A 81 21.55 0.29 11.85
CA ARG A 81 22.47 0.98 12.76
C ARG A 81 22.10 0.77 14.23
N ILE A 82 20.81 0.77 14.56
CA ILE A 82 20.33 0.48 15.91
C ILE A 82 20.74 -0.94 16.31
N VAL A 83 20.43 -1.94 15.50
CA VAL A 83 20.75 -3.35 15.80
C VAL A 83 22.25 -3.59 15.94
N LEU A 84 23.08 -2.96 15.09
CA LEU A 84 24.52 -3.21 15.07
C LEU A 84 25.31 -2.43 16.13
N PHE A 85 24.91 -1.20 16.45
CA PHE A 85 25.75 -0.27 17.21
C PHE A 85 25.10 0.33 18.44
N ASN A 86 23.77 0.21 18.60
CA ASN A 86 23.09 0.90 19.68
C ASN A 86 23.18 0.10 20.99
N LYS A 87 23.74 0.73 22.02
CA LYS A 87 23.85 0.16 23.38
C LYS A 87 22.82 0.74 24.36
N ARG A 88 22.01 1.72 23.94
CA ARG A 88 20.98 2.33 24.79
C ARG A 88 19.71 1.45 24.81
N PRO A 89 18.97 1.42 25.93
CA PRO A 89 17.67 0.76 25.97
C PRO A 89 16.69 1.44 25.01
N LEU A 90 15.99 0.64 24.20
CA LEU A 90 14.93 1.10 23.31
C LEU A 90 13.63 1.20 24.10
N HIS A 91 12.91 2.30 23.93
CA HIS A 91 11.59 2.49 24.51
C HIS A 91 10.56 2.30 23.41
N SER A 92 9.80 1.21 23.48
CA SER A 92 8.74 0.94 22.51
C SER A 92 7.39 1.34 23.09
N GLY A 93 6.44 1.69 22.22
CA GLY A 93 5.13 2.16 22.66
C GLY A 93 4.11 2.21 21.54
N PHE A 94 2.85 2.35 21.94
CA PHE A 94 1.73 2.52 21.01
C PHE A 94 1.41 4.01 20.88
N VAL A 95 1.05 4.42 19.67
CA VAL A 95 0.64 5.79 19.35
C VAL A 95 -0.70 5.74 18.62
N ALA A 96 -1.68 6.48 19.13
CA ALA A 96 -2.99 6.63 18.52
C ALA A 96 -3.04 7.90 17.67
N ILE A 97 -3.32 7.75 16.38
CA ILE A 97 -3.27 8.82 15.39
C ILE A 97 -4.68 9.06 14.85
N PRO A 98 -5.31 10.22 15.11
CA PRO A 98 -6.57 10.57 14.50
C PRO A 98 -6.35 10.90 13.02
N LEU A 99 -6.97 10.09 12.15
CA LEU A 99 -6.91 10.27 10.72
C LEU A 99 -8.04 11.18 10.22
N GLU A 100 -7.81 11.80 9.08
CA GLU A 100 -8.77 12.46 8.21
C GLU A 100 -9.05 11.60 6.96
N LEU A 101 -8.09 10.76 6.57
CA LEU A 101 -8.22 9.86 5.42
C LEU A 101 -9.23 8.76 5.70
N THR A 102 -10.23 8.64 4.84
CA THR A 102 -11.30 7.61 4.94
C THR A 102 -11.43 6.73 3.70
N ASP A 103 -10.64 6.99 2.65
CA ASP A 103 -10.67 6.19 1.42
C ASP A 103 -10.01 4.84 1.65
N HIS A 104 -10.67 3.76 1.23
CA HIS A 104 -10.23 2.38 1.46
C HIS A 104 -8.86 2.10 0.84
N TYR A 105 -8.60 2.61 -0.38
CA TYR A 105 -7.32 2.43 -1.04
C TYR A 105 -6.26 3.36 -0.46
N GLY A 106 -6.63 4.57 -0.08
CA GLY A 106 -5.76 5.49 0.67
C GLY A 106 -5.27 4.87 1.99
N LEU A 107 -6.18 4.32 2.80
CA LEU A 107 -5.87 3.63 4.04
C LEU A 107 -5.00 2.39 3.81
N ALA A 108 -5.30 1.59 2.78
CA ALA A 108 -4.46 0.45 2.40
C ALA A 108 -3.04 0.90 2.03
N VAL A 109 -2.89 1.95 1.21
CA VAL A 109 -1.57 2.50 0.87
C VAL A 109 -0.86 3.04 2.11
N LEU A 110 -1.55 3.76 2.99
CA LEU A 110 -0.98 4.25 4.26
C LEU A 110 -0.47 3.09 5.13
N SER A 111 -1.23 2.00 5.23
CA SER A 111 -0.83 0.80 5.97
C SER A 111 0.44 0.15 5.42
N CYS A 112 0.56 0.07 4.09
CA CYS A 112 1.75 -0.41 3.42
C CYS A 112 2.95 0.51 3.71
N ILE A 113 2.76 1.83 3.65
CA ILE A 113 3.83 2.81 3.93
C ILE A 113 4.34 2.64 5.37
N ILE A 114 3.44 2.69 6.35
CA ILE A 114 3.79 2.63 7.78
C ILE A 114 4.45 1.31 8.15
N THR A 115 3.96 0.20 7.60
CA THR A 115 4.55 -1.13 7.87
C THR A 115 5.88 -1.32 7.15
N SER A 116 6.09 -0.65 6.01
CA SER A 116 7.34 -0.74 5.25
C SER A 116 8.42 0.20 5.76
N THR A 117 8.08 1.27 6.48
CA THR A 117 9.04 2.14 7.16
C THR A 117 9.49 1.49 8.48
N PRO A 118 10.75 1.06 8.60
CA PRO A 118 11.19 0.33 9.80
C PRO A 118 11.06 1.15 11.07
N GLY A 119 10.81 0.44 12.17
CA GLY A 119 10.56 1.03 13.47
C GLY A 119 9.09 1.36 13.74
N THR A 120 8.18 1.11 12.80
CA THR A 120 6.73 1.22 13.00
C THR A 120 5.98 -0.02 12.52
N ILE A 121 4.85 -0.34 13.16
CA ILE A 121 3.93 -1.41 12.77
C ILE A 121 2.51 -0.86 12.80
N TRP A 122 1.72 -1.14 11.76
CA TRP A 122 0.28 -0.91 11.78
C TRP A 122 -0.39 -1.98 12.66
N VAL A 123 -1.04 -1.56 13.75
CA VAL A 123 -1.62 -2.49 14.73
C VAL A 123 -3.11 -2.70 14.45
N SER A 124 -3.86 -1.61 14.40
CA SER A 124 -5.29 -1.64 14.13
C SER A 124 -5.78 -0.29 13.62
N TYR A 125 -6.95 -0.30 13.02
CA TYR A 125 -7.65 0.90 12.61
C TYR A 125 -9.11 0.79 13.03
N ASP A 126 -9.55 1.76 13.82
CA ASP A 126 -10.94 1.94 14.21
C ASP A 126 -11.63 2.83 13.17
N SER A 127 -12.52 2.25 12.38
CA SER A 127 -13.27 2.98 11.34
C SER A 127 -14.34 3.91 11.89
N ASP A 128 -14.86 3.66 13.10
CA ASP A 128 -15.93 4.47 13.69
C ASP A 128 -15.35 5.75 14.30
N ALA A 129 -14.21 5.63 15.01
CA ALA A 129 -13.49 6.77 15.57
C ALA A 129 -12.51 7.43 14.58
N ASN A 130 -12.23 6.78 13.45
CA ASN A 130 -11.18 7.13 12.49
C ASN A 130 -9.80 7.26 13.14
N ILE A 131 -9.46 6.30 14.01
CA ILE A 131 -8.20 6.28 14.77
C ILE A 131 -7.32 5.12 14.30
N LEU A 132 -6.11 5.45 13.90
CA LEU A 132 -5.05 4.49 13.60
C LEU A 132 -4.20 4.25 14.85
N LEU A 133 -4.07 2.99 15.25
CA LEU A 133 -3.10 2.58 16.26
C LEU A 133 -1.85 2.02 15.59
N ILE A 134 -0.69 2.61 15.91
CA ILE A 134 0.60 2.09 15.51
C ILE A 134 1.43 1.67 16.72
N HIS A 135 2.39 0.78 16.51
CA HIS A 135 3.44 0.48 17.47
C HIS A 135 4.76 1.01 16.94
N VAL A 136 5.53 1.71 17.78
CA VAL A 136 6.81 2.32 17.46
C VAL A 136 7.92 1.61 18.26
N LEU A 137 9.01 1.23 17.57
CA LEU A 137 10.14 0.50 18.15
C LEU A 137 10.99 1.36 19.09
N ASP A 138 11.19 2.63 18.73
CA ASP A 138 11.98 3.61 19.50
C ASP A 138 11.21 4.94 19.59
N LEU A 139 10.24 4.97 20.50
CA LEU A 139 9.36 6.09 20.78
C LEU A 139 10.08 7.12 21.66
N VAL A 140 10.63 8.14 21.01
CA VAL A 140 11.26 9.29 21.70
C VAL A 140 10.30 10.48 21.81
N ASP A 141 9.52 10.75 20.76
CA ASP A 141 8.57 11.86 20.68
C ASP A 141 7.29 11.40 19.94
N GLU A 142 6.21 11.24 20.70
CA GLU A 142 4.90 10.83 20.18
C GLU A 142 4.30 11.87 19.23
N ALA A 143 4.35 13.16 19.61
CA ALA A 143 3.78 14.24 18.81
C ALA A 143 4.53 14.37 17.46
N GLY A 144 5.85 14.21 17.48
CA GLY A 144 6.67 14.18 16.26
C GLY A 144 6.30 13.02 15.32
N TRP A 145 5.95 11.85 15.85
CA TRP A 145 5.47 10.72 15.04
C TRP A 145 4.11 11.01 14.39
N ILE A 146 3.17 11.55 15.17
CA ILE A 146 1.85 11.96 14.68
C ILE A 146 2.02 12.97 13.54
N ASP A 147 2.74 14.07 13.77
CA ASP A 147 2.94 15.12 12.76
C ASP A 147 3.65 14.60 11.51
N SER A 148 4.64 13.74 11.67
CA SER A 148 5.36 13.12 10.55
C SER A 148 4.41 12.31 9.67
N ILE A 149 3.59 11.44 10.27
CA ILE A 149 2.64 10.61 9.51
C ILE A 149 1.58 11.47 8.83
N LYS A 150 1.00 12.43 9.56
CA LYS A 150 -0.03 13.33 9.04
C LYS A 150 0.48 14.17 7.87
N GLN A 151 1.64 14.82 8.02
CA GLN A 151 2.16 15.72 6.99
C GLN A 151 2.82 14.99 5.81
N ARG A 152 3.58 13.91 6.06
CA ARG A 152 4.38 13.27 5.01
C ARG A 152 3.60 12.28 4.17
N TYR A 153 2.59 11.62 4.75
CA TYR A 153 1.88 10.51 4.10
C TYR A 153 0.38 10.75 3.99
N GLU A 154 -0.30 11.05 5.10
CA GLU A 154 -1.76 11.21 5.09
C GLU A 154 -2.20 12.36 4.17
N ARG A 155 -1.61 13.55 4.32
CA ARG A 155 -2.00 14.73 3.55
C ARG A 155 -1.85 14.53 2.02
N PRO A 156 -0.73 14.00 1.51
CA PRO A 156 -0.65 13.61 0.09
C PRO A 156 -1.69 12.56 -0.32
N LEU A 157 -2.01 11.59 0.54
CA LEU A 157 -3.00 10.56 0.24
C LEU A 157 -4.41 11.13 0.19
N LEU A 158 -4.75 12.10 1.03
CA LEU A 158 -5.99 12.86 0.94
C LEU A 158 -6.11 13.51 -0.45
N GLU A 159 -5.09 14.21 -0.93
CA GLU A 159 -5.12 14.85 -2.25
C GLU A 159 -5.19 13.85 -3.43
N VAL A 160 -4.68 12.63 -3.24
CA VAL A 160 -4.69 11.59 -4.28
C VAL A 160 -6.04 10.88 -4.35
N PHE A 161 -6.64 10.56 -3.20
CA PHE A 161 -7.80 9.67 -3.10
C PHE A 161 -9.12 10.39 -2.73
N GLN A 162 -9.06 11.60 -2.17
CA GLN A 162 -10.21 12.33 -1.61
C GLN A 162 -10.30 13.79 -2.06
#